data_AF-A0AAD8IRE8-F1
#
_entry.id   AF-A0AAD8IRE8-F1
#
_cell.length_a   1.000
_cell.length_b   1.000
_cell.length_c   1.000
_cell.angle_alpha   90.00
_cell.angle_beta   90.00
_cell.angle_gamma   90.00
#
_symmetry.space_group_name_H-M   'P 1'
#
loop_
_entity.id
_entity.type
_entity.pdbx_description
1 polymer ?
#
loop_
_entity_poly.entity_id
_entity_poly.type
_entity_poly.pdbx_seq_one_letter_code
_entity_poly.pdbx_strand_id
1 'polypeptide(L)'
;MNAPYFDVLKSLRRQGKQKQMVTMEHHYRVEIFTAAIDQQLQELNNRFSEQMTELLILSASLNPRDGYRSFNIENICKLAEKFYPEDFLGDEKIHLQCELQHYGLDVPVLPDLKNLSTLGDLCHGLVTTGKADMYPLVDRLLRLVLTLPASTATSERAFSAMKIVKTSLRNRMEDEFLRDYLIVYIEKEIAETISTEEIIDSFYLIKERRAHLK
;
A
#
# COMPACT_ATOMS: atom_id res chain seq x y z
N MET A 1 -12.93 34.19 12.41
CA MET A 1 -11.59 34.77 12.59
C MET A 1 -10.82 34.57 11.31
N ASN A 2 -10.39 35.68 10.72
CA ASN A 2 -10.00 35.88 9.31
C ASN A 2 -8.76 35.05 8.94
N ALA A 3 -8.86 34.09 8.01
CA ALA A 3 -8.71 34.28 6.56
C ALA A 3 -7.31 34.81 6.16
N PRO A 4 -6.34 33.92 5.81
CA PRO A 4 -4.97 34.27 5.44
C PRO A 4 -4.85 35.05 4.13
N TYR A 5 -5.97 35.24 3.42
CA TYR A 5 -6.02 35.93 2.14
C TYR A 5 -5.69 37.43 2.25
N PHE A 6 -5.92 38.04 3.43
CA PHE A 6 -5.67 39.47 3.63
C PHE A 6 -4.19 39.80 3.90
N ASP A 7 -3.38 38.82 4.32
CA ASP A 7 -1.94 38.99 4.54
C ASP A 7 -1.15 39.03 3.22
N VAL A 8 -1.65 38.40 2.17
CA VAL A 8 -1.07 38.44 0.81
C VAL A 8 -1.15 39.86 0.21
N LEU A 9 -2.22 40.62 0.52
CA LEU A 9 -2.36 42.00 0.02
C LEU A 9 -1.54 43.02 0.83
N LYS A 10 -1.23 42.73 2.10
CA LYS A 10 -0.37 43.59 2.93
C LYS A 10 1.11 43.40 2.63
N SER A 11 1.55 42.19 2.24
CA SER A 11 2.93 41.97 1.79
C SER A 11 3.24 42.73 0.48
N LEU A 12 2.27 42.80 -0.44
CA LEU A 12 2.38 43.57 -1.69
C LEU A 12 2.50 45.09 -1.50
N ARG A 13 1.93 45.65 -0.43
CA ARG A 13 1.91 47.11 -0.21
C ARG A 13 3.12 47.65 0.55
N ARG A 14 3.92 46.78 1.20
CA ARG A 14 5.10 47.17 1.98
C ARG A 14 6.43 47.05 1.22
N GLN A 15 6.47 46.47 0.03
CA GLN A 15 7.66 46.42 -0.83
C GLN A 15 7.82 47.66 -1.72
N GLY A 16 7.38 48.83 -1.25
CA GLY A 16 7.55 50.10 -1.95
C GLY A 16 8.98 50.65 -1.96
N LYS A 17 9.97 49.98 -1.34
CA LYS A 17 11.38 50.37 -1.39
C LYS A 17 12.26 49.13 -1.38
N GLN A 18 12.92 48.88 -2.52
CA GLN A 18 13.92 47.84 -2.81
C GLN A 18 13.41 46.39 -2.78
N LYS A 19 12.94 45.88 -3.92
CA LYS A 19 13.11 44.46 -4.31
C LYS A 19 12.76 44.27 -5.79
N GLN A 20 13.56 43.46 -6.47
CA GLN A 20 13.49 43.15 -7.90
C GLN A 20 12.05 42.95 -8.38
N MET A 21 11.69 43.54 -9.52
CA MET A 21 10.45 43.21 -10.24
C MET A 21 10.51 41.72 -10.62
N VAL A 22 10.02 40.88 -9.72
CA VAL A 22 9.61 39.52 -10.07
C VAL A 22 8.45 39.70 -11.03
N THR A 23 8.69 39.47 -12.32
CA THR A 23 7.64 39.48 -13.34
C THR A 23 6.57 38.46 -12.96
N MET A 24 5.30 38.70 -13.31
CA MET A 24 4.22 37.75 -13.04
C MET A 24 4.56 36.34 -13.57
N GLU A 25 5.26 36.29 -14.70
CA GLU A 25 5.82 35.04 -15.25
C GLU A 25 6.77 34.34 -14.27
N HIS A 26 7.69 35.07 -13.61
CA HIS A 26 8.61 34.48 -12.64
C HIS A 26 7.89 33.98 -11.39
N HIS A 27 6.89 34.70 -10.88
CA HIS A 27 6.08 34.24 -9.75
C HIS A 27 5.39 32.91 -10.07
N TYR A 28 4.69 32.82 -11.18
CA TYR A 28 4.04 31.56 -11.58
C TYR A 28 5.05 30.45 -11.88
N ARG A 29 6.09 30.75 -12.66
CA ARG A 29 7.05 29.72 -13.11
C ARG A 29 7.88 29.18 -11.95
N VAL A 30 8.47 30.05 -11.13
CA VAL A 30 9.46 29.67 -10.12
C VAL A 30 8.80 29.43 -8.77
N GLU A 31 7.98 30.36 -8.28
CA GLU A 31 7.44 30.26 -6.92
C GLU A 31 6.26 29.28 -6.82
N ILE A 32 5.52 29.07 -7.91
CA ILE A 32 4.37 28.15 -7.93
C ILE A 32 4.72 26.83 -8.61
N PHE A 33 5.03 26.84 -9.92
CA PHE A 33 5.20 25.60 -10.67
C PHE A 33 6.47 24.83 -10.29
N THR A 34 7.63 25.48 -10.26
CA THR A 34 8.87 24.81 -9.84
C THR A 34 8.77 24.34 -8.40
N ALA A 35 8.27 25.16 -7.47
CA ALA A 35 8.08 24.75 -6.08
C ALA A 35 7.15 23.52 -5.94
N ALA A 36 6.05 23.46 -6.70
CA ALA A 36 5.15 22.32 -6.71
C ALA A 36 5.81 21.05 -7.29
N ILE A 37 6.59 21.18 -8.38
CA ILE A 37 7.34 20.07 -8.97
C ILE A 37 8.40 19.56 -8.00
N ASP A 38 9.16 20.46 -7.37
CA ASP A 38 10.18 20.11 -6.39
C ASP A 38 9.57 19.38 -5.19
N GLN A 39 8.41 19.84 -4.71
CA GLN A 39 7.68 19.16 -3.64
C GLN A 39 7.23 17.75 -4.08
N GLN A 40 6.65 17.61 -5.28
CA GLN A 40 6.26 16.29 -5.80
C GLN A 40 7.46 15.36 -5.95
N LEU A 41 8.59 15.88 -6.45
CA LEU A 41 9.82 15.12 -6.61
C LEU A 41 10.39 14.70 -5.25
N GLN A 42 10.33 15.58 -4.25
CA GLN A 42 10.74 15.26 -2.89
C GLN A 42 9.85 14.19 -2.27
N GLU A 43 8.53 14.28 -2.40
CA GLU A 43 7.60 13.25 -1.91
C GLU A 43 7.83 11.90 -2.62
N LEU A 44 8.09 11.90 -3.93
CA LEU A 44 8.44 10.69 -4.67
C LEU A 44 9.75 10.08 -4.19
N ASN A 45 10.79 10.89 -3.99
CA ASN A 45 12.08 10.41 -3.49
C ASN A 45 12.00 9.90 -2.04
N ASN A 46 11.16 10.53 -1.21
CA ASN A 46 10.90 10.07 0.15
C ASN A 46 10.17 8.72 0.13
N ARG A 47 9.19 8.55 -0.77
CA ARG A 47 8.38 7.33 -0.89
C ARG A 47 9.14 6.16 -1.53
N PHE A 48 9.93 6.44 -2.57
CA PHE A 48 10.73 5.47 -3.33
C PHE A 48 12.23 5.71 -3.07
N SER A 49 12.63 5.57 -1.81
CA SER A 49 14.04 5.65 -1.43
C SER A 49 14.88 4.60 -2.20
N GLU A 50 16.20 4.79 -2.25
CA GLU A 50 17.11 3.81 -2.87
C GLU A 50 16.92 2.40 -2.28
N GLN A 51 16.70 2.30 -0.97
CA GLN A 51 16.44 1.03 -0.29
C GLN A 51 15.11 0.40 -0.73
N MET A 52 14.03 1.19 -0.81
CA MET A 52 12.72 0.70 -1.29
C MET A 52 12.82 0.25 -2.75
N THR A 53 13.53 1.01 -3.58
CA THR A 53 13.75 0.68 -4.99
C THR A 53 14.54 -0.62 -5.15
N GLU A 54 15.61 -0.79 -4.39
CA GLU A 54 16.38 -2.04 -4.40
C GLU A 54 15.53 -3.23 -3.93
N LEU A 55 14.75 -3.06 -2.86
CA LEU A 55 13.81 -4.07 -2.39
C LEU A 55 12.80 -4.47 -3.47
N LEU A 56 12.22 -3.50 -4.20
CA LEU A 56 11.30 -3.77 -5.30
C LEU A 56 11.99 -4.51 -6.45
N ILE A 57 13.22 -4.13 -6.81
CA ILE A 57 14.02 -4.80 -7.85
C ILE A 57 14.30 -6.26 -7.45
N LEU A 58 14.71 -6.51 -6.21
CA LEU A 58 14.98 -7.87 -5.75
C LEU A 58 13.67 -8.69 -5.69
N SER A 59 12.57 -8.10 -5.21
CA SER A 59 11.26 -8.74 -5.15
C SER A 59 10.71 -9.14 -6.52
N ALA A 60 11.06 -8.40 -7.58
CA ALA A 60 10.69 -8.75 -8.95
C ALA A 60 11.26 -10.10 -9.40
N SER A 61 12.29 -10.61 -8.71
CA SER A 61 12.85 -11.95 -8.99
C SER A 61 11.89 -13.08 -8.60
N LEU A 62 10.86 -12.82 -7.80
CA LEU A 62 9.82 -13.81 -7.45
C LEU A 62 8.65 -13.81 -8.45
N ASN A 63 8.63 -12.89 -9.41
CA ASN A 63 7.48 -12.68 -10.29
C ASN A 63 7.29 -13.86 -11.26
N PRO A 64 6.11 -14.51 -11.29
CA PRO A 64 5.85 -15.63 -12.19
C PRO A 64 5.64 -15.22 -13.66
N ARG A 65 5.50 -13.93 -13.94
CA ARG A 65 5.24 -13.39 -15.28
C ARG A 65 6.29 -13.86 -16.30
N ASP A 66 5.84 -14.03 -17.54
CA ASP A 66 6.67 -14.44 -18.68
C ASP A 66 7.40 -15.77 -18.42
N GLY A 67 6.78 -16.68 -17.67
CA GLY A 67 7.34 -17.99 -17.35
C GLY A 67 8.53 -17.91 -16.40
N TYR A 68 8.42 -17.10 -15.34
CA TYR A 68 9.45 -16.94 -14.31
C TYR A 68 10.80 -16.42 -14.86
N ARG A 69 10.78 -15.63 -15.94
CA ARG A 69 11.99 -15.13 -16.61
C ARG A 69 12.91 -14.34 -15.68
N SER A 70 12.33 -13.63 -14.72
CA SER A 70 13.07 -12.82 -13.75
C SER A 70 13.62 -13.63 -12.57
N PHE A 71 13.33 -14.93 -12.49
CA PHE A 71 13.75 -15.79 -11.38
C PHE A 71 15.27 -15.83 -11.25
N ASN A 72 15.75 -15.40 -10.09
CA ASN A 72 17.17 -15.32 -9.79
C ASN A 72 17.39 -15.63 -8.30
N ILE A 73 18.04 -16.76 -8.04
CA ILE A 73 18.27 -17.27 -6.68
C ILE A 73 19.12 -16.30 -5.85
N GLU A 74 20.18 -15.73 -6.44
CA GLU A 74 21.08 -14.81 -5.74
C GLU A 74 20.35 -13.54 -5.28
N ASN A 75 19.52 -12.96 -6.14
CA ASN A 75 18.71 -11.80 -5.79
C ASN A 75 17.68 -12.11 -4.70
N ILE A 76 17.07 -13.30 -4.74
CA ILE A 76 16.08 -13.73 -3.75
C ILE A 76 16.76 -13.98 -2.39
N CYS A 77 17.93 -14.63 -2.36
CA CYS A 77 18.71 -14.77 -1.12
C CYS A 77 19.13 -13.40 -0.57
N LYS A 78 19.61 -12.50 -1.45
CA LYS A 78 19.95 -11.12 -1.05
C LYS A 78 18.74 -10.36 -0.49
N LEU A 79 17.53 -10.60 -1.01
CA LEU A 79 16.29 -10.01 -0.48
C LEU A 79 16.06 -10.45 0.96
N ALA A 80 16.11 -11.76 1.22
CA ALA A 80 15.91 -12.31 2.56
C ALA A 80 17.01 -11.83 3.54
N GLU A 81 18.26 -11.85 3.12
CA GLU A 81 19.40 -11.44 3.96
C GLU A 81 19.39 -9.96 4.32
N LYS A 82 19.08 -9.09 3.35
CA LYS A 82 19.21 -7.64 3.50
C LYS A 82 17.97 -6.98 4.07
N PHE A 83 16.78 -7.45 3.71
CA PHE A 83 15.51 -6.78 4.05
C PHE A 83 14.67 -7.54 5.09
N TYR A 84 14.93 -8.83 5.29
CA TYR A 84 14.22 -9.66 6.29
C TYR A 84 15.20 -10.41 7.21
N PRO A 85 16.20 -9.74 7.80
CA PRO A 85 17.24 -10.43 8.58
C PRO A 85 16.68 -11.12 9.84
N GLU A 86 15.59 -10.62 10.41
CA GLU A 86 14.94 -11.14 11.62
C GLU A 86 13.93 -12.26 11.34
N ASP A 87 13.44 -12.38 10.10
CA ASP A 87 12.45 -13.40 9.70
C ASP A 87 13.10 -14.71 9.24
N PHE A 88 14.43 -14.71 9.08
CA PHE A 88 15.23 -15.85 8.64
C PHE A 88 16.45 -16.06 9.54
N LEU A 89 16.51 -17.21 10.20
CA LEU A 89 17.68 -17.68 10.94
C LEU A 89 18.88 -17.92 10.01
N GLY A 90 20.09 -17.96 10.57
CA GLY A 90 21.33 -18.20 9.81
C GLY A 90 21.28 -19.49 8.97
N ASP A 91 20.84 -20.59 9.58
CA ASP A 91 20.68 -21.87 8.89
C ASP A 91 19.53 -21.84 7.86
N GLU A 92 18.44 -21.13 8.16
CA GLU A 92 17.31 -20.96 7.22
C GLU A 92 17.73 -20.22 5.95
N LYS A 93 18.69 -19.29 6.00
CA LYS A 93 19.21 -18.61 4.79
C LYS A 93 19.92 -19.56 3.85
N ILE A 94 20.69 -20.51 4.40
CA ILE A 94 21.35 -21.56 3.62
C ILE A 94 20.30 -22.52 3.05
N HIS A 95 19.33 -22.92 3.86
CA HIS A 95 18.24 -23.79 3.43
C HIS A 95 17.37 -23.15 2.34
N LEU A 96 17.10 -21.84 2.43
CA LEU A 96 16.34 -21.10 1.42
C LEU A 96 17.00 -21.22 0.05
N GLN A 97 18.34 -21.13 -0.04
CA GLN A 97 19.05 -21.28 -1.31
C GLN A 97 18.85 -22.69 -1.90
N CYS A 98 18.94 -23.73 -1.08
CA CYS A 98 18.67 -25.10 -1.50
C CYS A 98 17.21 -25.29 -1.93
N GLU A 99 16.27 -24.72 -1.19
CA GLU A 99 14.83 -24.78 -1.48
C GLU A 99 14.52 -24.12 -2.83
N LEU A 100 15.11 -22.95 -3.09
CA LEU A 100 14.96 -22.19 -4.34
C LEU A 100 15.47 -22.95 -5.58
N GLN A 101 16.51 -23.78 -5.43
CA GLN A 101 17.00 -24.62 -6.54
C GLN A 101 15.95 -25.64 -6.97
N HIS A 102 15.25 -26.25 -6.01
CA HIS A 102 14.19 -27.21 -6.30
C HIS A 102 12.93 -26.49 -6.79
N TYR A 103 12.56 -25.40 -6.14
CA TYR A 103 11.43 -24.56 -6.51
C TYR A 103 11.50 -24.11 -7.98
N GLY A 104 12.66 -23.63 -8.43
CA GLY A 104 12.86 -23.14 -9.79
C GLY A 104 12.72 -24.21 -10.88
N LEU A 105 12.81 -25.49 -10.52
CA LEU A 105 12.65 -26.62 -11.45
C LEU A 105 11.24 -27.21 -11.41
N ASP A 106 10.60 -27.22 -10.24
CA ASP A 106 9.31 -27.87 -10.01
C ASP A 106 8.13 -26.94 -10.34
N VAL A 107 8.13 -25.72 -9.78
CA VAL A 107 6.98 -24.81 -9.84
C VAL A 107 6.66 -24.32 -11.27
N PRO A 108 7.64 -23.91 -12.11
CA PRO A 108 7.34 -23.45 -13.47
C PRO A 108 6.78 -24.53 -14.42
N VAL A 109 6.99 -25.81 -14.09
CA VAL A 109 6.55 -26.94 -14.93
C VAL A 109 5.10 -27.34 -14.63
N LEU A 110 4.58 -26.98 -13.45
CA LEU A 110 3.22 -27.29 -13.06
C LEU A 110 2.19 -26.57 -13.95
N PRO A 111 1.21 -27.30 -14.53
CA PRO A 111 0.20 -26.71 -15.41
C PRO A 111 -0.57 -25.56 -14.75
N ASP A 112 -0.89 -25.72 -13.46
CA ASP A 112 -1.68 -24.75 -12.68
C ASP A 112 -0.91 -23.47 -12.36
N LEU A 113 0.43 -23.51 -12.40
CA LEU A 113 1.31 -22.40 -12.00
C LEU A 113 2.11 -21.78 -13.16
N LYS A 114 1.86 -22.24 -14.39
CA LYS A 114 2.66 -21.86 -15.57
C LYS A 114 2.38 -20.45 -16.08
N ASN A 115 1.12 -20.01 -16.03
CA ASN A 115 0.66 -18.76 -16.67
C ASN A 115 0.11 -17.75 -15.64
N LEU A 116 0.84 -17.57 -14.54
CA LEU A 116 0.44 -16.62 -13.49
C LEU A 116 0.97 -15.22 -13.76
N SER A 117 0.19 -14.20 -13.38
CA SER A 117 0.49 -12.80 -13.71
C SER A 117 0.90 -11.95 -12.51
N THR A 118 0.56 -12.40 -11.30
CA THR A 118 0.82 -11.71 -10.04
C THR A 118 1.42 -12.64 -8.98
N LEU A 119 2.09 -12.05 -7.99
CA LEU A 119 2.57 -12.77 -6.81
C LEU A 119 1.40 -13.31 -5.95
N GLY A 120 0.24 -12.64 -5.97
CA GLY A 120 -0.95 -13.10 -5.26
C GLY A 120 -1.49 -14.41 -5.84
N ASP A 121 -1.58 -14.50 -7.16
CA ASP A 121 -1.98 -15.72 -7.86
C ASP A 121 -0.98 -16.86 -7.59
N LEU A 122 0.31 -16.53 -7.52
CA LEU A 122 1.37 -17.48 -7.15
C LEU A 122 1.19 -18.02 -5.74
N CYS A 123 1.01 -17.16 -4.74
CA CYS A 123 0.77 -17.60 -3.37
C CYS A 123 -0.49 -18.47 -3.24
N HIS A 124 -1.58 -18.06 -3.89
CA HIS A 124 -2.80 -18.86 -3.90
C HIS A 124 -2.55 -20.22 -4.57
N GLY A 125 -1.89 -20.21 -5.73
CA GLY A 125 -1.51 -21.40 -6.47
C GLY A 125 -0.69 -22.38 -5.64
N LEU A 126 0.38 -21.92 -4.98
CA LEU A 126 1.23 -22.74 -4.13
C LEU A 126 0.46 -23.42 -2.99
N VAL A 127 -0.50 -22.73 -2.38
CA VAL A 127 -1.37 -23.31 -1.35
C VAL A 127 -2.27 -24.38 -1.96
N THR A 128 -2.92 -24.10 -3.09
CA THR A 128 -3.84 -25.06 -3.73
C THR A 128 -3.13 -26.33 -4.22
N THR A 129 -1.88 -26.22 -4.67
CA THR A 129 -1.09 -27.36 -5.15
C THR A 129 -0.33 -28.08 -4.02
N GLY A 130 -0.47 -27.65 -2.77
CA GLY A 130 0.29 -28.18 -1.62
C GLY A 130 1.80 -27.89 -1.66
N LYS A 131 2.23 -26.98 -2.55
CA LYS A 131 3.65 -26.60 -2.70
C LYS A 131 4.11 -25.61 -1.65
N ALA A 132 3.18 -24.89 -1.02
CA ALA A 132 3.49 -24.04 0.14
C ALA A 132 4.12 -24.84 1.29
N ASP A 133 3.65 -26.07 1.54
CA ASP A 133 4.20 -26.94 2.59
C ASP A 133 5.53 -27.58 2.18
N MET A 134 5.73 -27.81 0.87
CA MET A 134 6.99 -28.34 0.33
C MET A 134 8.10 -27.28 0.31
N TYR A 135 7.73 -26.02 0.12
CA TYR A 135 8.64 -24.88 0.03
C TYR A 135 8.26 -23.79 1.06
N PRO A 136 8.41 -24.08 2.37
CA PRO A 136 7.95 -23.20 3.43
C PRO A 136 8.74 -21.90 3.54
N LEU A 137 10.03 -21.89 3.19
CA LEU A 137 10.87 -20.69 3.25
C LEU A 137 10.56 -19.75 2.08
N VAL A 138 10.30 -20.31 0.89
CA VAL A 138 9.87 -19.55 -0.28
C VAL A 138 8.46 -18.98 -0.07
N ASP A 139 7.52 -19.77 0.46
CA ASP A 139 6.18 -19.31 0.81
C ASP A 139 6.21 -18.19 1.86
N ARG A 140 7.05 -18.33 2.91
CA ARG A 140 7.26 -17.27 3.91
C ARG A 140 7.75 -15.98 3.25
N LEU A 141 8.79 -16.06 2.40
CA LEU A 141 9.34 -14.88 1.72
C LEU A 141 8.32 -14.21 0.81
N LEU A 142 7.56 -15.00 0.05
CA LEU A 142 6.48 -14.50 -0.81
C LEU A 142 5.42 -13.75 0.00
N ARG A 143 5.00 -14.28 1.16
CA ARG A 143 4.05 -13.60 2.05
C ARG A 143 4.63 -12.30 2.59
N LEU A 144 5.88 -12.29 3.04
CA LEU A 144 6.55 -11.08 3.50
C LEU A 144 6.55 -9.99 2.42
N VAL A 145 6.91 -10.36 1.18
CA VAL A 145 6.87 -9.46 0.03
C VAL A 145 5.46 -8.95 -0.27
N LEU A 146 4.44 -9.79 -0.20
CA LEU A 146 3.05 -9.37 -0.40
C LEU A 146 2.55 -8.43 0.71
N THR A 147 3.07 -8.56 1.93
CA THR A 147 2.72 -7.70 3.07
C THR A 147 3.55 -6.43 3.15
N LEU A 148 4.43 -6.17 2.17
CA LEU A 148 5.30 -5.01 2.18
C LEU A 148 4.49 -3.70 2.28
N PRO A 149 4.81 -2.82 3.25
CA PRO A 149 4.11 -1.55 3.44
C PRO A 149 4.44 -0.50 2.36
N ALA A 150 5.11 -0.87 1.26
CA ALA A 150 5.41 0.00 0.12
C ALA A 150 4.14 0.67 -0.45
N SER A 151 2.98 0.05 -0.24
CA SER A 151 1.67 0.68 -0.46
C SER A 151 1.08 1.19 0.86
N THR A 152 1.55 2.34 1.33
CA THR A 152 0.79 3.20 2.25
C THR A 152 -0.54 3.66 1.67
N ALA A 153 -0.91 3.26 0.45
CA ALA A 153 -2.15 3.62 -0.22
C ALA A 153 -3.38 3.30 0.63
N THR A 154 -3.42 2.18 1.36
CA THR A 154 -4.56 1.85 2.24
C THR A 154 -4.61 2.76 3.46
N SER A 155 -3.46 3.02 4.10
CA SER A 155 -3.35 3.94 5.24
C SER A 155 -3.67 5.39 4.83
N GLU A 156 -3.12 5.86 3.72
CA GLU A 156 -3.38 7.17 3.11
C GLU A 156 -4.85 7.31 2.69
N ARG A 157 -5.44 6.25 2.12
CA ARG A 157 -6.88 6.18 1.82
C ARG A 157 -7.70 6.26 3.09
N ALA A 158 -7.29 5.59 4.17
CA ALA A 158 -7.96 5.67 5.46
C ALA A 158 -7.89 7.08 6.06
N PHE A 159 -6.75 7.76 5.98
CA PHE A 159 -6.61 9.16 6.42
C PHE A 159 -7.40 10.14 5.54
N SER A 160 -7.43 9.93 4.22
CA SER A 160 -8.24 10.72 3.30
C SER A 160 -9.74 10.52 3.54
N ALA A 161 -10.17 9.26 3.70
CA ALA A 161 -11.52 8.90 4.13
C ALA A 161 -11.85 9.58 5.47
N MET A 162 -10.97 9.51 6.45
CA MET A 162 -11.14 10.18 7.74
C MET A 162 -11.33 11.68 7.58
N LYS A 163 -10.59 12.34 6.68
CA LYS A 163 -10.77 13.78 6.39
C LYS A 163 -12.12 14.10 5.74
N ILE A 164 -12.68 13.17 4.97
CA ILE A 164 -14.04 13.30 4.38
C ILE A 164 -15.11 13.08 5.46
N VAL A 165 -14.90 12.08 6.32
CA VAL A 165 -15.84 11.65 7.37
C VAL A 165 -15.89 12.64 8.54
N LYS A 166 -14.73 13.13 8.99
CA LYS A 166 -14.58 14.16 10.02
C LYS A 166 -14.50 15.54 9.36
N THR A 167 -15.66 16.18 9.22
CA THR A 167 -15.73 17.60 8.85
C THR A 167 -15.70 18.49 10.08
N SER A 168 -15.44 19.78 9.90
CA SER A 168 -15.46 20.76 11.00
C SER A 168 -16.80 20.79 11.76
N LEU A 169 -17.90 20.44 11.09
CA LEU A 169 -19.24 20.34 11.68
C LEU A 169 -19.52 18.97 12.32
N ARG A 170 -18.80 17.91 11.92
CA ARG A 170 -18.99 16.51 12.36
C ARG A 170 -17.77 15.97 13.12
N ASN A 171 -17.13 16.81 13.95
CA ASN A 171 -15.89 16.45 14.65
C ASN A 171 -16.10 15.82 16.04
N ARG A 172 -17.34 15.77 16.55
CA ARG A 172 -17.71 15.09 17.80
C ARG A 172 -18.35 13.73 17.50
N MET A 173 -17.53 12.76 17.10
CA MET A 173 -17.93 11.36 16.98
C MET A 173 -17.12 10.54 17.98
N GLU A 174 -17.75 9.54 18.60
CA GLU A 174 -17.03 8.56 19.41
C GLU A 174 -16.11 7.71 18.51
N ASP A 175 -14.98 7.28 19.07
CA ASP A 175 -13.93 6.59 18.30
C ASP A 175 -14.42 5.26 17.72
N GLU A 176 -15.29 4.55 18.44
CA GLU A 176 -15.89 3.30 17.96
C GLU A 176 -16.76 3.52 16.73
N PHE A 177 -17.69 4.48 16.79
CA PHE A 177 -18.56 4.82 15.66
C PHE A 177 -17.77 5.35 14.45
N LEU A 178 -16.70 6.11 14.69
CA LEU A 178 -15.81 6.55 13.62
C LEU A 178 -15.10 5.37 12.95
N ARG A 179 -14.56 4.44 13.75
CA ARG A 179 -13.85 3.26 13.24
C ARG A 179 -14.78 2.43 12.36
N ASP A 180 -15.97 2.13 12.86
CA ASP A 180 -16.94 1.29 12.14
C ASP A 180 -17.39 1.97 10.83
N TYR A 181 -17.61 3.29 10.86
CA TYR A 181 -17.93 4.05 9.64
C TYR A 181 -16.77 4.07 8.63
N LEU A 182 -15.53 4.21 9.10
CA LEU A 182 -14.34 4.21 8.23
C LEU A 182 -14.14 2.86 7.56
N ILE A 183 -14.37 1.75 8.26
CA ILE A 183 -14.28 0.41 7.69
C ILE A 183 -15.26 0.28 6.51
N VAL A 184 -16.54 0.64 6.70
CA VAL A 184 -17.55 0.58 5.63
C VAL A 184 -17.19 1.49 4.44
N TYR A 185 -16.59 2.65 4.71
CA TYR A 185 -16.22 3.59 3.66
C TYR A 185 -14.98 3.15 2.86
N ILE A 186 -13.95 2.64 3.54
CA ILE A 186 -12.69 2.19 2.92
C ILE A 186 -12.95 0.91 2.11
N GLU A 187 -13.71 -0.02 2.68
CA GLU A 187 -14.06 -1.31 2.10
C GLU A 187 -15.41 -1.26 1.38
N LYS A 188 -15.74 -0.13 0.76
CA LYS A 188 -17.05 0.08 0.11
C LYS A 188 -17.37 -0.98 -0.94
N GLU A 189 -16.35 -1.44 -1.68
CA GLU A 189 -16.50 -2.52 -2.68
C GLU A 189 -16.96 -3.83 -2.04
N ILE A 190 -16.41 -4.17 -0.86
CA ILE A 190 -16.86 -5.35 -0.10
C ILE A 190 -18.23 -5.08 0.51
N ALA A 191 -18.46 -3.89 1.07
CA ALA A 191 -19.73 -3.54 1.67
C ALA A 191 -20.90 -3.57 0.66
N GLU A 192 -20.66 -3.26 -0.61
CA GLU A 192 -21.63 -3.36 -1.69
C GLU A 192 -22.05 -4.81 -2.01
N THR A 193 -21.22 -5.81 -1.64
CA THR A 193 -21.58 -7.23 -1.80
C THR A 193 -22.53 -7.74 -0.73
N ILE A 194 -22.67 -7.01 0.39
CA ILE A 194 -23.52 -7.39 1.52
C ILE A 194 -24.93 -6.87 1.25
N SER A 195 -25.92 -7.77 1.22
CA SER A 195 -27.31 -7.39 0.98
C SER A 195 -27.94 -6.72 2.20
N THR A 196 -28.81 -5.74 1.97
CA THR A 196 -29.59 -5.10 3.03
C THR A 196 -30.46 -6.10 3.78
N GLU A 197 -30.98 -7.11 3.10
CA GLU A 197 -31.75 -8.21 3.67
C GLU A 197 -30.91 -9.03 4.65
N GLU A 198 -29.67 -9.39 4.29
CA GLU A 198 -28.74 -10.10 5.20
C GLU A 198 -28.40 -9.27 6.44
N ILE A 199 -28.24 -7.95 6.29
CA ILE A 199 -28.01 -7.05 7.42
C ILE A 199 -29.24 -7.02 8.33
N ILE A 200 -30.44 -6.94 7.76
CA ILE A 200 -31.69 -6.94 8.52
C ILE A 200 -31.87 -8.27 9.26
N ASP A 201 -31.65 -9.40 8.59
CA ASP A 201 -31.79 -10.73 9.17
C ASP A 201 -30.75 -10.99 10.27
N SER A 202 -29.49 -10.65 10.03
CA SER A 202 -28.44 -10.74 11.06
C SER A 202 -28.73 -9.82 12.25
N PHE A 203 -29.25 -8.62 12.01
CA PHE A 203 -29.69 -7.73 13.06
C PHE A 203 -30.87 -8.31 13.87
N TYR A 204 -31.82 -8.98 13.23
CA TYR A 204 -32.93 -9.67 13.90
C TYR A 204 -32.48 -10.87 14.75
N LEU A 205 -31.39 -11.55 14.37
CA LEU A 205 -30.84 -12.68 15.10
C LEU A 205 -30.10 -12.27 16.39
N ILE A 206 -29.67 -11.01 16.51
CA ILE A 206 -29.07 -10.45 17.73
C ILE A 206 -30.21 -10.20 18.74
N LYS A 207 -30.46 -11.18 19.61
CA LYS A 207 -31.59 -11.20 20.54
C LYS A 207 -31.60 -10.03 21.54
N GLU A 208 -32.83 -9.61 21.84
CA GLU A 208 -33.32 -8.60 22.80
C GLU A 208 -33.37 -7.13 22.35
N ARG A 209 -34.27 -6.74 21.42
CA ARG A 209 -34.66 -5.31 21.26
C ARG A 209 -36.14 -5.05 20.96
N ARG A 210 -36.57 -3.83 21.32
CA ARG A 210 -37.95 -3.36 21.59
C ARG A 210 -38.80 -2.95 20.37
N ALA A 211 -38.33 -3.05 19.12
CA ALA A 211 -39.13 -2.63 17.97
C ALA A 211 -38.76 -3.39 16.68
N HIS A 212 -39.79 -3.75 15.91
CA HIS A 212 -39.66 -4.34 14.57
C HIS A 212 -39.52 -3.23 13.54
N LEU A 213 -38.47 -3.30 12.72
CA LEU A 213 -38.30 -2.46 11.53
C LEU A 213 -39.12 -3.09 10.40
N LYS A 214 -40.31 -2.54 10.15
CA LYS A 214 -41.17 -2.85 9.00
C LYS A 214 -40.89 -1.91 7.85
#